data_AF-A0A9E2IDU9-F1
#
_entry.id   AF-A0A9E2IDU9-F1
#
_cell.length_a   1.000
_cell.length_b   1.000
_cell.length_c   1.000
_cell.angle_alpha   90.00
_cell.angle_beta   90.00
_cell.angle_gamma   90.00
#
_symmetry.space_group_name_H-M   'P 1'
#
loop_
_entity.id
_entity.type
_entity.pdbx_description
1 polymer ?
#
loop_
_entity_poly.entity_id
_entity_poly.type
_entity_poly.pdbx_seq_one_letter_code
_entity_poly.pdbx_strand_id
1 'polypeptide(L)'
;IVDTDTMKFEAISNPNIDSMGGAGIQSGQFLAENKVKVVLTGNVGPNAFQTLQAAGVVVVTGISGIVKDAVDKYKMGGMKSIQSSSVNSKFGMPPRK
;
A
#
# COMPACT_ATOMS: atom_id res chain seq x y z
N ILE A 1 -9.21 4.22 -3.00
CA ILE A 1 -9.90 3.00 -2.51
C ILE A 1 -10.78 2.48 -3.64
N VAL A 2 -10.80 1.17 -3.89
CA VAL A 2 -11.64 0.57 -4.94
C VAL A 2 -12.50 -0.50 -4.30
N ASP A 3 -13.79 -0.46 -4.59
CA ASP A 3 -14.74 -1.50 -4.23
C ASP A 3 -14.81 -2.54 -5.36
N THR A 4 -14.46 -3.78 -5.04
CA THR A 4 -14.45 -4.88 -6.00
C THR A 4 -15.85 -5.32 -6.43
N ASP A 5 -16.87 -5.07 -5.60
CA ASP A 5 -18.25 -5.51 -5.84
C ASP A 5 -18.98 -4.52 -6.77
N THR A 6 -18.83 -3.22 -6.51
CA THR A 6 -19.49 -2.17 -7.30
C THR A 6 -18.64 -1.57 -8.41
N MET A 7 -17.33 -1.90 -8.46
CA MET A 7 -16.32 -1.23 -9.30
C MET A 7 -16.20 0.29 -9.06
N LYS A 8 -16.77 0.82 -7.97
CA LYS A 8 -16.57 2.22 -7.60
C LYS A 8 -15.15 2.42 -7.12
N PHE A 9 -14.52 3.49 -7.59
CA PHE A 9 -13.20 3.90 -7.14
C PHE A 9 -13.26 5.31 -6.58
N GLU A 10 -12.41 5.55 -5.59
CA GLU A 10 -12.20 6.84 -4.96
C GLU A 10 -10.70 7.13 -4.94
N ALA A 11 -10.31 8.24 -5.57
CA ALA A 11 -8.94 8.71 -5.58
C ALA A 11 -8.75 9.65 -4.39
N ILE A 12 -8.01 9.20 -3.38
CA ILE A 12 -7.67 10.00 -2.20
C ILE A 12 -6.19 10.34 -2.31
N SER A 13 -5.88 11.63 -2.36
CA SER A 13 -4.49 12.09 -2.29
C SER A 13 -3.90 11.75 -0.93
N ASN A 14 -2.71 11.15 -0.91
CA ASN A 14 -2.05 10.81 0.35
C ASN A 14 -1.50 12.09 1.00
N PRO A 15 -2.04 12.54 2.15
CA PRO A 15 -1.56 13.74 2.82
C PRO A 15 -0.13 13.57 3.35
N ASN A 16 0.34 12.33 3.47
CA ASN A 16 1.62 11.99 4.07
C ASN A 16 2.78 11.97 3.06
N ILE A 17 2.54 12.41 1.82
CA ILE A 17 3.59 12.44 0.78
C ILE A 17 4.76 13.36 1.16
N ASP A 18 4.46 14.49 1.83
CA ASP A 18 5.44 15.49 2.26
C ASP A 18 6.00 15.23 3.66
N SER A 19 5.61 14.13 4.32
CA SER A 19 6.11 13.82 5.66
C SER A 19 7.61 13.50 5.60
N MET A 20 8.43 14.34 6.26
CA MET A 20 9.89 14.17 6.38
C MET A 20 10.30 12.87 7.09
N GLY A 21 9.36 12.17 7.72
CA GLY A 21 9.57 10.86 8.34
C GLY A 21 8.24 10.17 8.65
N GLY A 22 8.23 8.84 8.62
CA GLY A 22 7.06 8.05 9.03
C GLY A 22 5.87 8.08 8.07
N ALA A 23 6.02 8.61 6.86
CA ALA A 23 4.97 8.64 5.84
C ALA A 23 4.27 7.28 5.64
N GLY A 24 5.05 6.20 5.66
CA GLY A 24 4.53 4.84 5.54
C GLY A 24 3.64 4.37 6.71
N ILE A 25 3.96 4.80 7.94
CA ILE A 25 3.17 4.47 9.15
C ILE A 25 1.84 5.22 9.08
N GLN A 26 1.88 6.53 8.86
CA GLN A 26 0.68 7.36 8.77
C GLN A 26 -0.22 6.91 7.62
N SER A 27 0.36 6.58 6.46
CA SER A 27 -0.40 6.03 5.33
C SER A 27 -1.05 4.68 5.68
N GLY A 28 -0.33 3.82 6.40
CA GLY A 28 -0.85 2.53 6.86
C GLY A 28 -2.02 2.69 7.84
N GLN A 29 -1.89 3.61 8.80
CA GLN A 29 -2.98 3.95 9.74
C GLN A 29 -4.18 4.53 9.00
N PHE A 30 -3.97 5.46 8.08
CA PHE A 30 -5.03 6.05 7.28
C PHE A 30 -5.81 4.98 6.50
N LEU A 31 -5.11 4.02 5.87
CA LEU A 31 -5.75 2.90 5.16
C LEU A 31 -6.55 1.99 6.11
N ALA A 32 -6.03 1.75 7.32
CA ALA A 32 -6.71 0.97 8.35
C ALA A 32 -8.00 1.63 8.84
N GLU A 33 -7.98 2.95 9.06
CA GLU A 33 -9.16 3.74 9.44
C GLU A 33 -10.24 3.69 8.36
N ASN A 34 -9.83 3.69 7.08
CA ASN A 34 -10.71 3.52 5.94
C ASN A 34 -11.21 2.07 5.74
N LYS A 35 -10.92 1.16 6.68
CA LYS A 35 -11.35 -0.26 6.67
C LYS A 35 -10.91 -1.01 5.40
N VAL A 36 -9.76 -0.63 4.84
CA VAL A 36 -9.20 -1.30 3.67
C VAL A 36 -8.71 -2.69 4.06
N LYS A 37 -9.18 -3.73 3.36
CA LYS A 37 -8.77 -5.12 3.63
C LYS A 37 -7.45 -5.48 2.95
N VAL A 38 -7.19 -4.90 1.78
CA VAL A 38 -6.08 -5.28 0.90
C VAL A 38 -5.46 -4.03 0.30
N VAL A 39 -4.13 -3.94 0.36
CA VAL A 39 -3.34 -2.87 -0.22
C VAL A 39 -2.52 -3.42 -1.36
N LEU A 40 -2.80 -2.89 -2.54
CA LEU A 40 -2.09 -3.15 -3.78
C LEU A 40 -1.05 -2.05 -3.98
N THR A 41 0.24 -2.39 -3.89
CA THR A 41 1.34 -1.42 -4.07
C THR A 41 2.47 -1.99 -4.91
N GLY A 42 3.37 -1.14 -5.40
CA GLY A 42 4.62 -1.59 -6.02
C GLY A 42 5.59 -2.07 -4.96
N ASN A 43 6.00 -1.15 -4.08
CA ASN A 43 6.96 -1.39 -3.01
C ASN A 43 6.36 -1.04 -1.65
N VAL A 44 6.80 -1.73 -0.61
CA VAL A 44 6.46 -1.41 0.78
C VAL A 44 7.71 -1.49 1.66
N GLY A 45 7.92 -0.47 2.48
CA GLY A 45 9.00 -0.46 3.48
C GLY A 45 8.59 -1.16 4.78
N PRO A 46 9.56 -1.49 5.66
CA PRO A 46 9.33 -2.24 6.90
C PRO A 46 8.32 -1.55 7.83
N ASN A 47 8.42 -0.24 7.99
CA ASN A 47 7.52 0.50 8.88
C ASN A 47 6.07 0.47 8.40
N ALA A 48 5.83 0.68 7.10
CA ALA A 48 4.49 0.64 6.52
C ALA A 48 3.90 -0.77 6.60
N PHE A 49 4.70 -1.78 6.27
CA PHE A 49 4.29 -3.17 6.33
C PHE A 49 3.89 -3.59 7.74
N GLN A 50 4.67 -3.21 8.76
CA GLN A 50 4.36 -3.52 10.15
C GLN A 50 3.05 -2.86 10.62
N THR A 51 2.81 -1.61 10.24
CA THR A 51 1.55 -0.92 10.56
C THR A 51 0.35 -1.56 9.87
N LEU A 52 0.47 -1.87 8.57
CA LEU A 52 -0.58 -2.53 7.79
C LEU A 52 -0.88 -3.93 8.34
N GLN A 53 0.15 -4.69 8.68
CA GLN A 53 0.01 -6.02 9.28
C GLN A 53 -0.65 -5.96 10.66
N ALA A 54 -0.26 -4.99 11.51
CA ALA A 54 -0.89 -4.77 12.81
C ALA A 54 -2.38 -4.38 12.69
N ALA A 55 -2.75 -3.71 11.59
CA ALA A 55 -4.13 -3.39 11.26
C ALA A 55 -4.90 -4.56 10.59
N GLY A 56 -4.25 -5.71 10.36
CA GLY A 56 -4.86 -6.86 9.68
C GLY A 56 -5.07 -6.64 8.17
N VAL A 57 -4.35 -5.70 7.57
CA VAL A 57 -4.44 -5.37 6.15
C VAL A 57 -3.47 -6.24 5.36
N VAL A 58 -3.98 -6.92 4.33
CA VAL A 58 -3.16 -7.76 3.45
C VAL A 58 -2.39 -6.88 2.48
N VAL A 59 -1.06 -7.04 2.42
CA VAL A 59 -0.21 -6.25 1.51
C VAL A 59 0.22 -7.10 0.32
N VAL A 60 0.03 -6.57 -0.88
CA VAL A 60 0.46 -7.16 -2.13
C VAL A 60 1.42 -6.19 -2.82
N THR A 61 2.60 -6.70 -3.21
CA THR A 61 3.64 -5.93 -3.89
C THR A 61 3.86 -6.40 -5.33
N GLY A 62 4.70 -5.68 -6.08
CA GLY A 62 5.02 -6.02 -7.46
C GLY A 62 3.99 -5.52 -8.47
N ILE A 63 3.15 -4.56 -8.05
CA ILE A 63 2.14 -3.95 -8.90
C ILE A 63 2.73 -2.72 -9.56
N SER A 64 2.65 -2.69 -10.88
CA SER A 64 3.07 -1.59 -11.72
C SER A 64 2.07 -1.42 -12.87
N GLY A 65 1.95 -0.20 -13.38
CA GLY A 65 1.04 0.13 -14.48
C GLY A 65 -0.31 0.66 -14.03
N ILE A 66 -1.36 0.32 -14.77
CA ILE A 66 -2.70 0.91 -14.63
C ILE A 66 -3.43 0.29 -13.43
N VAL A 67 -4.14 1.12 -12.65
CA VAL A 67 -4.93 0.69 -11.49
C VAL A 67 -5.94 -0.40 -11.86
N LYS A 68 -6.59 -0.27 -13.03
CA LYS A 68 -7.53 -1.27 -13.56
C LYS A 68 -6.87 -2.66 -13.71
N ASP A 69 -5.69 -2.72 -14.33
CA ASP A 69 -4.95 -3.98 -14.50
C ASP A 69 -4.56 -4.60 -13.16
N ALA A 70 -4.22 -3.77 -12.17
CA ALA A 70 -3.93 -4.24 -10.82
C ALA A 70 -5.18 -4.87 -10.16
N VAL A 71 -6.34 -4.24 -10.28
CA VAL A 71 -7.59 -4.77 -9.73
C VAL A 71 -8.00 -6.06 -10.46
N ASP A 72 -7.86 -6.11 -11.79
CA ASP A 72 -8.18 -7.30 -12.58
C ASP A 72 -7.25 -8.47 -12.24
N LYS A 73 -5.94 -8.24 -12.16
CA LYS A 73 -4.98 -9.27 -11.72
C LYS A 73 -5.26 -9.77 -10.29
N TYR A 74 -5.74 -8.89 -9.42
CA TYR A 74 -6.13 -9.26 -8.05
C TYR A 74 -7.39 -10.14 -8.06
N LYS A 75 -8.41 -9.76 -8.85
CA LYS A 75 -9.62 -10.57 -9.05
C LYS A 75 -9.32 -11.94 -9.68
N MET A 76 -8.34 -12.02 -10.57
CA MET A 76 -7.88 -13.28 -11.17
C MET A 76 -7.13 -14.20 -10.19
N GLY A 77 -6.85 -13.76 -8.96
CA GLY A 77 -6.15 -14.56 -7.95
C GLY A 77 -4.65 -14.75 -8.23
N GLY A 78 -4.08 -14.03 -9.20
CA GLY A 78 -2.68 -14.16 -9.59
C GLY A 78 -1.69 -13.46 -8.66
N MET A 79 -2.17 -12.76 -7.64
CA MET A 79 -1.35 -11.96 -6.75
C MET A 79 -1.08 -12.67 -5.43
N LYS A 80 0.19 -12.72 -5.02
CA LYS A 80 0.59 -13.22 -3.70
C LYS A 80 0.79 -12.05 -2.75
N SER A 81 0.14 -12.14 -1.59
CA SER A 81 0.45 -11.28 -0.47
C SER A 81 1.88 -11.54 0.01
N ILE A 82 2.58 -10.46 0.33
CA ILE A 82 3.89 -10.56 0.97
C ILE A 82 3.74 -10.72 2.48
N GLN A 83 4.68 -11.44 3.08
CA GLN A 83 4.79 -11.60 4.53
C GLN A 83 5.89 -10.72 5.15
N SER A 84 6.63 -9.97 4.33
CA SER A 84 7.72 -9.10 4.74
C SER A 84 7.86 -7.90 3.81
N SER A 85 8.58 -6.86 4.25
CA SER A 85 8.82 -5.66 3.44
C SER A 85 9.60 -5.93 2.16
N SER A 86 9.21 -5.26 1.07
CA SER A 86 9.86 -5.40 -0.24
C SER A 86 11.11 -4.54 -0.41
N VAL A 87 11.31 -3.51 0.42
CA VAL A 87 12.47 -2.61 0.35
C VAL A 87 13.06 -2.35 1.74
N ASN A 88 14.32 -1.95 1.78
CA ASN A 88 15.00 -1.57 3.02
C ASN A 88 14.48 -0.24 3.59
N SER A 89 14.72 -0.02 4.88
CA SER A 89 14.40 1.23 5.57
C SER A 89 14.92 2.45 4.81
N LYS A 90 14.07 3.48 4.66
CA LYS A 90 14.38 4.78 4.03
C LYS A 90 14.66 4.76 2.52
N PHE A 91 14.18 3.75 1.78
CA PHE A 91 14.33 3.67 0.31
C PHE A 91 13.90 4.94 -0.46
N GLY A 92 12.95 5.72 0.08
CA GLY A 92 12.46 6.96 -0.55
C GLY A 92 13.07 8.27 -0.02
N MET A 93 13.99 8.24 0.95
CA MET A 93 14.65 9.47 1.42
C MET A 93 15.89 9.75 0.55
N PRO A 94 16.11 11.01 0.12
CA PRO A 94 17.38 11.38 -0.49
C PRO A 94 18.53 11.13 0.50
N PRO A 95 19.71 10.71 0.02
CA PRO A 95 20.88 10.55 0.88
C PRO A 95 21.18 11.88 1.56
N ARG A 96 21.37 11.86 2.88
CA ARG A 96 21.89 13.04 3.59
C ARG A 96 23.32 13.26 3.11
N LYS A 97 23.55 14.40 2.43
CA LYS A 97 24.89 14.96 2.24
C LYS A 97 25.44 15.44 3.58
#